data_AF-A0A813GI26-F1
#
_entry.id   AF-A0A813GI26-F1
#
_cell.length_a   1.000
_cell.length_b   1.000
_cell.length_c   1.000
_cell.angle_alpha   90.00
_cell.angle_beta   90.00
_cell.angle_gamma   90.00
#
_symmetry.space_group_name_H-M   'P 1'
#
loop_
_entity.id
_entity.type
_entity.pdbx_description
1 polymer ?
#
loop_
_entity_poly.entity_id
_entity_poly.type
_entity_poly.pdbx_seq_one_letter_code
_entity_poly.pdbx_strand_id
1 'polypeptide(L)'
;MAAFRIVSPLIFATFLVGQALAAEISATRVLEDADASEALAVNDECWNANAETQQPYHCALSALQRQGARKTAVVEESTREASFFKEEEGLESQAENVGKDDGVPYLSGQEYHDHHHRTCSGPNRLNLHGYGPVQLMNAKWNVPGELAGAVRVEANVVKPSITGRTYFTSSCASSYKSEDFVALRLLGKRFSYMSDVSGTGCGCNAAVYFTSMHGATDKSKCHDYYCDASNVCGANCAEVDVQEANMVAYRATLHGKGDIVGNGTGYGGWAPHQSVWTKGEYGPDGSRIKTTKPYRVSVEFPTTPDGHLTAMTVTLLQEGRSLSLAVGGYSRMQEISKALHAGMTPIISYWKAKDLTWMDGKDRKSGVGPCDLKGEGSKCGEHVKFWDFKLETL
;
A
#
# COMPACT_ATOMS: atom_id res chain seq x y z
N MET A 1 -41.47 -6.54 -68.26
CA MET A 1 -41.59 -7.63 -67.27
C MET A 1 -42.78 -7.32 -66.35
N ALA A 2 -43.52 -8.33 -65.87
CA ALA A 2 -44.76 -8.13 -65.10
C ALA A 2 -44.48 -7.50 -63.71
N ALA A 3 -45.33 -6.69 -63.06
CA ALA A 3 -46.78 -6.42 -63.11
C ALA A 3 -47.66 -7.15 -62.04
N PHE A 4 -47.61 -6.61 -60.81
CA PHE A 4 -48.75 -6.19 -59.95
C PHE A 4 -49.77 -7.19 -59.34
N ARG A 5 -50.12 -6.90 -58.06
CA ARG A 5 -51.27 -7.39 -57.21
C ARG A 5 -51.08 -8.82 -56.65
N ILE A 6 -51.70 -9.24 -55.53
CA ILE A 6 -52.88 -8.82 -54.73
C ILE A 6 -52.46 -8.86 -53.23
N VAL A 7 -52.53 -7.83 -52.36
CA VAL A 7 -53.65 -7.09 -51.72
C VAL A 7 -54.49 -7.87 -50.68
N SER A 8 -54.26 -7.65 -49.37
CA SER A 8 -55.29 -7.13 -48.41
C SER A 8 -54.83 -7.08 -46.92
N PRO A 9 -55.07 -5.98 -46.18
CA PRO A 9 -55.07 -5.92 -44.71
C PRO A 9 -56.49 -5.70 -44.11
N LEU A 10 -56.61 -5.64 -42.77
CA LEU A 10 -57.73 -5.30 -41.82
C LEU A 10 -57.71 -6.34 -40.65
N ILE A 11 -58.13 -6.13 -39.39
CA ILE A 11 -58.93 -5.09 -38.67
C ILE A 11 -58.59 -5.11 -37.14
N PHE A 12 -58.58 -3.95 -36.43
CA PHE A 12 -58.80 -3.67 -34.96
C PHE A 12 -57.96 -4.41 -33.86
N ALA A 13 -57.29 -3.73 -32.90
CA ALA A 13 -57.76 -3.14 -31.61
C ALA A 13 -58.13 -4.20 -30.51
N THR A 14 -57.85 -4.05 -29.20
CA THR A 14 -57.91 -2.84 -28.33
C THR A 14 -56.91 -2.87 -27.11
N PHE A 15 -57.25 -2.38 -25.91
CA PHE A 15 -56.36 -1.77 -24.88
C PHE A 15 -56.30 -2.49 -23.49
N LEU A 16 -55.26 -2.17 -22.68
CA LEU A 16 -55.15 -2.15 -21.18
C LEU A 16 -54.85 -3.41 -20.30
N VAL A 17 -53.78 -3.26 -19.49
CA VAL A 17 -53.62 -3.51 -18.02
C VAL A 17 -53.75 -4.92 -17.39
N GLY A 18 -52.79 -5.27 -16.51
CA GLY A 18 -52.87 -6.32 -15.49
C GLY A 18 -51.62 -6.39 -14.60
N GLN A 19 -51.73 -6.75 -13.31
CA GLN A 19 -50.63 -6.81 -12.33
C GLN A 19 -50.37 -8.23 -11.79
N ALA A 20 -49.08 -8.57 -11.65
CA ALA A 20 -48.39 -9.23 -10.52
C ALA A 20 -48.87 -10.56 -9.86
N LEU A 21 -47.88 -11.21 -9.20
CA LEU A 21 -48.00 -12.29 -8.18
C LEU A 21 -48.43 -13.71 -8.67
N ALA A 22 -48.03 -14.83 -8.05
CA ALA A 22 -47.13 -15.07 -6.89
C ALA A 22 -46.51 -16.50 -6.91
N ALA A 23 -45.51 -16.73 -6.04
CA ALA A 23 -45.19 -18.00 -5.34
C ALA A 23 -44.68 -19.20 -6.21
N GLU A 24 -44.01 -20.27 -5.73
CA GLU A 24 -43.25 -20.60 -4.48
C GLU A 24 -42.51 -21.96 -4.69
N ILE A 25 -41.63 -22.53 -3.85
CA ILE A 25 -40.95 -22.17 -2.58
C ILE A 25 -39.59 -22.93 -2.52
N SER A 26 -38.56 -22.44 -1.80
CA SER A 26 -37.61 -23.30 -1.05
C SER A 26 -36.70 -22.50 -0.11
N ALA A 27 -36.75 -22.80 1.19
CA ALA A 27 -35.86 -22.28 2.24
C ALA A 27 -34.91 -23.42 2.72
N THR A 28 -33.95 -23.29 3.65
CA THR A 28 -33.84 -22.39 4.82
C THR A 28 -32.40 -22.39 5.37
N ARG A 29 -32.10 -21.42 6.27
CA ARG A 29 -31.10 -21.40 7.38
C ARG A 29 -29.90 -20.46 7.21
N VAL A 30 -29.50 -19.67 8.22
CA VAL A 30 -30.21 -18.98 9.34
C VAL A 30 -29.37 -17.72 9.60
N LEU A 31 -29.97 -16.52 9.59
CA LEU A 31 -29.45 -15.33 10.27
C LEU A 31 -30.62 -14.41 10.64
N GLU A 32 -31.01 -14.46 11.90
CA GLU A 32 -31.66 -13.38 12.64
C GLU A 32 -30.52 -12.52 13.24
N ASP A 33 -30.62 -11.21 13.46
CA ASP A 33 -31.76 -10.31 13.32
C ASP A 33 -31.30 -8.85 13.04
N ALA A 34 -32.24 -7.91 12.99
CA ALA A 34 -32.08 -6.43 12.92
C ALA A 34 -31.94 -5.74 11.53
N ASP A 35 -33.09 -5.22 11.10
CA ASP A 35 -33.33 -3.98 10.33
C ASP A 35 -32.87 -3.88 8.86
N ALA A 36 -33.71 -4.44 7.98
CA ALA A 36 -33.80 -4.06 6.57
C ALA A 36 -34.94 -3.04 6.29
N SER A 37 -35.55 -2.48 7.34
CA SER A 37 -36.77 -1.64 7.27
C SER A 37 -36.47 -0.15 7.15
N GLU A 38 -35.57 0.42 7.96
CA GLU A 38 -35.23 1.86 7.87
C GLU A 38 -34.63 2.24 6.51
N ALA A 39 -33.92 1.31 5.85
CA ALA A 39 -33.23 1.57 4.57
C ALA A 39 -34.17 1.89 3.39
N LEU A 40 -35.43 1.42 3.42
CA LEU A 40 -36.39 1.66 2.33
C LEU A 40 -37.08 3.03 2.45
N ALA A 41 -37.36 3.50 3.68
CA ALA A 41 -38.04 4.78 3.91
C ALA A 41 -37.23 6.00 3.42
N VAL A 42 -35.90 5.93 3.47
CA VAL A 42 -35.00 7.03 3.06
C VAL A 42 -35.04 7.30 1.54
N ASN A 43 -35.45 6.31 0.73
CA ASN A 43 -35.42 6.41 -0.72
C ASN A 43 -36.58 7.25 -1.29
N ASP A 44 -37.79 7.10 -0.74
CA ASP A 44 -39.01 7.75 -1.26
C ASP A 44 -39.06 9.26 -0.92
N GLU A 45 -38.50 9.69 0.21
CA GLU A 45 -38.32 11.13 0.52
C GLU A 45 -37.34 11.79 -0.44
N CYS A 46 -36.28 11.09 -0.88
CA CYS A 46 -35.30 11.63 -1.81
C CYS A 46 -35.82 11.72 -3.26
N TRP A 47 -36.74 10.83 -3.66
CA TRP A 47 -37.23 10.77 -5.04
C TRP A 47 -38.21 11.91 -5.37
N ASN A 48 -39.06 12.33 -4.42
CA ASN A 48 -40.10 13.33 -4.65
C ASN A 48 -39.62 14.79 -4.56
N ALA A 49 -38.38 15.04 -4.11
CA ALA A 49 -37.88 16.39 -3.85
C ALA A 49 -37.13 17.05 -5.04
N ASN A 50 -36.91 16.34 -6.16
CA ASN A 50 -35.85 16.70 -7.11
C ASN A 50 -36.32 16.87 -8.57
N ALA A 51 -37.32 17.73 -8.76
CA ALA A 51 -37.82 18.10 -10.09
C ALA A 51 -37.11 19.31 -10.73
N GLU A 52 -36.58 20.26 -9.93
CA GLU A 52 -36.17 21.59 -10.45
C GLU A 52 -34.80 22.15 -10.01
N THR A 53 -34.02 21.50 -9.10
CA THR A 53 -32.75 22.08 -8.59
C THR A 53 -31.54 21.13 -8.62
N GLN A 54 -30.61 21.38 -9.54
CA GLN A 54 -29.42 20.55 -9.78
C GLN A 54 -28.31 20.65 -8.68
N GLN A 55 -28.53 20.13 -7.46
CA GLN A 55 -27.44 19.90 -6.49
C GLN A 55 -27.62 18.63 -5.64
N PRO A 56 -27.07 17.46 -6.05
CA PRO A 56 -27.23 16.21 -5.30
C PRO A 56 -26.39 16.11 -4.01
N TYR A 57 -25.39 16.98 -3.82
CA TYR A 57 -24.38 16.81 -2.76
C TYR A 57 -24.84 17.24 -1.35
N HIS A 58 -25.81 18.14 -1.23
CA HIS A 58 -26.20 18.69 0.07
C HIS A 58 -27.09 17.75 0.92
N CYS A 59 -27.89 16.87 0.29
CA CYS A 59 -28.84 16.04 1.04
C CYS A 59 -28.13 14.97 1.90
N ALA A 60 -27.19 14.22 1.30
CA ALA A 60 -26.50 13.10 1.93
C ALA A 60 -25.72 13.49 3.21
N LEU A 61 -25.09 14.67 3.21
CA LEU A 61 -24.39 15.21 4.38
C LEU A 61 -25.34 15.40 5.58
N SER A 62 -26.57 15.91 5.34
CA SER A 62 -27.56 16.15 6.39
C SER A 62 -28.14 14.87 7.01
N ALA A 63 -28.13 13.76 6.27
CA ALA A 63 -28.57 12.45 6.76
C ALA A 63 -27.49 11.81 7.65
N LEU A 64 -26.24 11.82 7.18
CA LEU A 64 -25.08 11.30 7.91
C LEU A 64 -24.85 12.04 9.24
N GLN A 65 -25.01 13.37 9.27
CA GLN A 65 -24.92 14.14 10.52
C GLN A 65 -26.00 13.74 11.55
N ARG A 66 -27.22 13.43 11.09
CA ARG A 66 -28.32 12.98 11.97
C ARG A 66 -28.11 11.56 12.50
N GLN A 67 -27.56 10.64 11.69
CA GLN A 67 -27.14 9.32 12.17
C GLN A 67 -25.97 9.38 13.15
N GLY A 68 -25.00 10.28 12.93
CA GLY A 68 -23.90 10.52 13.86
C GLY A 68 -24.39 10.94 15.25
N ALA A 69 -25.27 11.95 15.31
CA ALA A 69 -25.82 12.46 16.56
C ALA A 69 -26.62 11.41 17.36
N ARG A 70 -27.39 10.54 16.68
CA ARG A 70 -28.09 9.42 17.35
C ARG A 70 -27.11 8.40 17.95
N LYS A 71 -26.01 8.08 17.27
CA LYS A 71 -25.03 7.10 17.76
C LYS A 71 -24.24 7.59 18.99
N THR A 72 -23.97 8.89 19.12
CA THR A 72 -23.34 9.44 20.34
C THR A 72 -24.23 9.29 21.58
N ALA A 73 -25.54 9.56 21.47
CA ALA A 73 -26.45 9.49 22.62
C ALA A 73 -26.53 8.08 23.24
N VAL A 74 -26.60 7.03 22.40
CA VAL A 74 -26.66 5.62 22.84
C VAL A 74 -25.38 5.19 23.59
N VAL A 75 -24.23 5.78 23.24
CA VAL A 75 -22.95 5.49 23.93
C VAL A 75 -22.90 6.20 25.30
N GLU A 76 -23.35 7.46 25.39
CA GLU A 76 -23.40 8.17 26.68
C GLU A 76 -24.35 7.50 27.67
N GLU A 77 -25.51 7.01 27.21
CA GLU A 77 -26.48 6.29 28.03
C GLU A 77 -25.90 4.95 28.54
N SER A 78 -25.24 4.18 27.66
CA SER A 78 -24.51 2.96 28.03
C SER A 78 -23.41 3.19 29.08
N THR A 79 -22.68 4.30 29.00
CA THR A 79 -21.64 4.61 30.01
C THR A 79 -22.20 4.96 31.39
N ARG A 80 -23.52 5.21 31.52
CA ARG A 80 -24.16 5.60 32.77
C ARG A 80 -24.60 4.42 33.64
N GLU A 81 -24.93 3.28 33.02
CA GLU A 81 -25.31 2.05 33.74
C GLU A 81 -24.09 1.30 34.31
N ALA A 82 -22.93 1.41 33.65
CA ALA A 82 -21.69 0.76 34.09
C ALA A 82 -21.13 1.26 35.43
N SER A 83 -21.58 2.44 35.89
CA SER A 83 -21.08 3.12 37.10
C SER A 83 -21.80 2.77 38.41
N PHE A 84 -22.69 1.76 38.45
CA PHE A 84 -23.53 1.47 39.63
C PHE A 84 -23.15 0.21 40.44
N PHE A 85 -22.01 -0.45 40.17
CA PHE A 85 -21.58 -1.63 40.93
C PHE A 85 -20.05 -1.67 41.18
N LYS A 86 -19.60 -0.99 42.26
CA LYS A 86 -18.57 -1.46 43.23
C LYS A 86 -18.13 -0.35 44.21
N GLU A 87 -18.72 -0.36 45.40
CA GLU A 87 -18.08 0.05 46.65
C GLU A 87 -18.37 -1.04 47.72
N GLU A 88 -17.56 -1.06 48.78
CA GLU A 88 -17.62 -1.94 49.97
C GLU A 88 -17.34 -3.45 49.74
N GLU A 89 -16.52 -4.16 50.53
CA GLU A 89 -15.47 -3.77 51.49
C GLU A 89 -14.21 -4.64 51.23
N GLY A 90 -13.17 -4.55 52.08
CA GLY A 90 -12.08 -5.53 52.07
C GLY A 90 -11.26 -5.52 53.35
N LEU A 91 -10.62 -6.66 53.69
CA LEU A 91 -9.58 -6.76 54.71
C LEU A 91 -8.75 -8.05 54.59
N GLU A 92 -7.43 -7.87 54.73
CA GLU A 92 -6.39 -8.79 55.23
C GLU A 92 -6.09 -10.19 54.64
N SER A 93 -4.83 -10.56 54.94
CA SER A 93 -4.05 -11.78 54.67
C SER A 93 -4.75 -13.12 55.01
N GLN A 94 -4.34 -14.30 54.51
CA GLN A 94 -2.97 -14.85 54.48
C GLN A 94 -2.68 -15.77 53.28
N ALA A 95 -1.44 -16.24 53.17
CA ALA A 95 -0.99 -17.19 52.16
C ALA A 95 -0.81 -18.60 52.75
N GLU A 96 -1.31 -19.63 52.06
CA GLU A 96 -0.77 -20.99 52.19
C GLU A 96 -0.96 -21.79 50.88
N ASN A 97 -0.31 -22.96 50.79
CA ASN A 97 -0.18 -23.74 49.55
C ASN A 97 -1.28 -24.79 49.34
N VAL A 98 -1.47 -25.19 48.08
CA VAL A 98 -1.91 -26.50 47.51
C VAL A 98 -2.75 -26.23 46.24
N GLY A 99 -2.50 -26.80 45.06
CA GLY A 99 -1.38 -27.65 44.62
C GLY A 99 -1.83 -28.71 43.62
N LYS A 100 -1.05 -28.93 42.54
CA LYS A 100 -1.22 -29.96 41.48
C LYS A 100 -2.44 -29.75 40.55
N ASP A 101 -2.44 -30.17 39.28
CA ASP A 101 -1.39 -30.62 38.33
C ASP A 101 -1.83 -30.08 36.94
N ASP A 102 -1.09 -30.11 35.82
CA ASP A 102 -0.14 -31.11 35.30
C ASP A 102 1.08 -30.47 34.57
N GLY A 103 2.00 -31.30 34.09
CA GLY A 103 3.33 -30.93 33.64
C GLY A 103 3.48 -30.56 32.16
N VAL A 104 3.86 -29.29 31.91
CA VAL A 104 4.70 -28.91 30.76
C VAL A 104 6.01 -28.36 31.33
N PRO A 105 7.20 -28.87 30.94
CA PRO A 105 8.46 -28.42 31.53
C PRO A 105 8.76 -26.97 31.15
N TYR A 106 8.67 -26.08 32.13
CA TYR A 106 9.07 -24.68 32.00
C TYR A 106 10.59 -24.62 31.85
N LEU A 107 11.08 -24.49 30.61
CA LEU A 107 12.51 -24.34 30.32
C LEU A 107 12.98 -22.95 30.76
N SER A 108 13.37 -22.85 32.03
CA SER A 108 14.03 -21.68 32.58
C SER A 108 15.41 -21.48 31.96
N GLY A 109 15.77 -20.23 31.68
CA GLY A 109 17.17 -19.86 31.47
C GLY A 109 17.80 -20.20 30.11
N GLN A 110 17.03 -20.44 29.05
CA GLN A 110 17.56 -20.07 27.73
C GLN A 110 17.49 -18.54 27.61
N GLU A 111 18.65 -17.91 27.44
CA GLU A 111 18.73 -16.49 27.10
C GLU A 111 17.93 -16.25 25.82
N TYR A 112 16.91 -15.39 25.87
CA TYR A 112 16.33 -14.82 24.66
C TYR A 112 17.38 -13.88 24.08
N HIS A 113 18.29 -14.44 23.28
CA HIS A 113 19.42 -13.70 22.73
C HIS A 113 18.88 -12.48 21.97
N ASP A 114 19.17 -11.30 22.52
CA ASP A 114 19.01 -10.04 21.79
C ASP A 114 19.91 -10.11 20.56
N HIS A 115 19.30 -10.49 19.43
CA HIS A 115 19.87 -10.33 18.10
C HIS A 115 19.97 -8.84 17.81
N HIS A 116 20.98 -8.20 18.43
CA HIS A 116 21.16 -6.75 18.53
C HIS A 116 20.65 -6.07 17.28
N HIS A 117 19.59 -5.29 17.42
CA HIS A 117 18.95 -4.58 16.33
C HIS A 117 19.92 -3.53 15.77
N ARG A 118 20.81 -3.97 14.85
CA ARG A 118 21.94 -3.16 14.42
C ARG A 118 21.41 -1.95 13.66
N THR A 119 21.56 -0.77 14.27
CA THR A 119 21.19 0.50 13.66
C THR A 119 21.92 0.70 12.32
N CYS A 120 23.12 0.16 12.15
CA CYS A 120 23.83 0.13 10.88
C CYS A 120 23.65 -1.22 10.17
N SER A 121 23.29 -1.20 8.87
CA SER A 121 23.12 -2.44 8.08
C SER A 121 24.44 -3.22 7.86
N GLY A 122 25.59 -2.58 8.06
CA GLY A 122 26.92 -3.19 7.96
C GLY A 122 28.02 -2.24 8.44
N PRO A 123 29.28 -2.70 8.54
CA PRO A 123 30.41 -1.84 8.91
C PRO A 123 30.92 -0.98 7.74
N ASN A 124 30.70 -1.43 6.50
CA ASN A 124 31.27 -0.84 5.29
C ASN A 124 30.32 0.19 4.67
N ARG A 125 30.86 1.35 4.27
CA ARG A 125 30.15 2.30 3.43
C ARG A 125 29.82 1.69 2.06
N LEU A 126 28.58 1.86 1.62
CA LEU A 126 28.13 1.51 0.28
C LEU A 126 28.45 2.68 -0.67
N ASN A 127 28.98 2.40 -1.86
CA ASN A 127 29.26 3.45 -2.84
C ASN A 127 28.03 3.73 -3.72
N LEU A 128 27.41 4.89 -3.55
CA LEU A 128 26.42 5.40 -4.51
C LEU A 128 27.18 6.15 -5.61
N HIS A 129 27.41 5.48 -6.75
CA HIS A 129 28.21 6.06 -7.83
C HIS A 129 27.60 7.38 -8.32
N GLY A 130 28.41 8.41 -8.51
CA GLY A 130 27.95 9.76 -8.88
C GLY A 130 27.44 10.62 -7.71
N TYR A 131 27.35 10.08 -6.49
CA TYR A 131 27.10 10.84 -5.26
C TYR A 131 28.25 10.71 -4.26
N GLY A 132 28.69 9.49 -3.96
CA GLY A 132 29.77 9.19 -3.02
C GLY A 132 29.46 8.04 -2.05
N PRO A 133 30.32 7.82 -1.03
CA PRO A 133 30.21 6.70 -0.12
C PRO A 133 29.24 6.96 1.05
N VAL A 134 28.07 6.34 0.98
CA VAL A 134 26.97 6.43 1.96
C VAL A 134 27.06 5.32 3.02
N GLN A 135 26.34 5.49 4.13
CA GLN A 135 25.99 4.40 5.05
C GLN A 135 24.51 4.02 4.85
N LEU A 136 24.11 2.87 5.40
CA LEU A 136 22.70 2.50 5.53
C LEU A 136 22.33 2.34 7.00
N MET A 137 21.24 2.99 7.40
CA MET A 137 20.73 3.00 8.77
C MET A 137 19.36 2.31 8.83
N ASN A 138 19.30 1.17 9.52
CA ASN A 138 18.09 0.36 9.69
C ASN A 138 17.03 1.10 10.50
N ALA A 139 15.75 0.89 10.15
CA ALA A 139 14.64 1.19 11.03
C ALA A 139 14.71 0.30 12.29
N LYS A 140 14.31 0.82 13.46
CA LYS A 140 14.10 0.00 14.67
C LYS A 140 12.71 -0.62 14.70
N TRP A 141 11.73 0.06 14.11
CA TRP A 141 10.33 -0.32 14.12
C TRP A 141 9.81 -0.40 12.68
N ASN A 142 9.12 -1.47 12.34
CA ASN A 142 8.43 -1.58 11.05
C ASN A 142 7.24 -0.60 11.03
N VAL A 143 6.36 -0.76 12.02
CA VAL A 143 5.22 0.11 12.35
C VAL A 143 5.25 0.41 13.87
N PRO A 144 4.50 1.38 14.39
CA PRO A 144 4.53 1.72 15.82
C PRO A 144 4.20 0.51 16.71
N GLY A 145 5.14 0.09 17.55
CA GLY A 145 5.02 -1.08 18.43
C GLY A 145 5.52 -2.41 17.84
N GLU A 146 5.81 -2.49 16.54
CA GLU A 146 6.35 -3.70 15.88
C GLU A 146 7.81 -3.49 15.48
N LEU A 147 8.73 -4.35 15.95
CA LEU A 147 10.14 -4.27 15.57
C LEU A 147 10.34 -4.52 14.08
N ALA A 148 11.36 -3.88 13.50
CA ALA A 148 11.74 -4.10 12.11
C ALA A 148 12.36 -5.48 11.88
N GLY A 149 12.44 -5.88 10.63
CA GLY A 149 13.34 -6.93 10.17
C GLY A 149 14.77 -6.41 10.06
N ALA A 150 15.75 -7.30 10.17
CA ALA A 150 17.13 -6.92 9.90
C ALA A 150 17.30 -6.56 8.40
N VAL A 151 18.05 -5.49 8.12
CA VAL A 151 18.65 -5.28 6.79
C VAL A 151 20.16 -5.39 6.94
N ARG A 152 20.78 -6.20 6.08
CA ARG A 152 22.23 -6.48 6.09
C ARG A 152 22.89 -5.98 4.81
N VAL A 153 24.13 -5.53 4.91
CA VAL A 153 24.99 -5.25 3.74
C VAL A 153 26.14 -6.25 3.71
N GLU A 154 26.14 -7.09 2.67
CA GLU A 154 27.15 -8.14 2.44
C GLU A 154 27.73 -7.93 1.03
N ALA A 155 29.05 -7.76 0.92
CA ALA A 155 29.73 -7.55 -0.38
C ALA A 155 29.10 -6.45 -1.27
N ASN A 156 28.68 -5.32 -0.67
CA ASN A 156 27.96 -4.20 -1.30
C ASN A 156 26.54 -4.54 -1.81
N VAL A 157 25.98 -5.67 -1.42
CA VAL A 157 24.59 -6.07 -1.66
C VAL A 157 23.75 -5.81 -0.42
N VAL A 158 22.69 -5.02 -0.56
CA VAL A 158 21.70 -4.76 0.47
C VAL A 158 20.69 -5.90 0.47
N LYS A 159 20.52 -6.56 1.62
CA LYS A 159 19.67 -7.72 1.84
C LYS A 159 18.68 -7.41 2.97
N PRO A 160 17.50 -6.86 2.67
CA PRO A 160 16.44 -6.70 3.66
C PRO A 160 15.75 -8.05 3.89
N SER A 161 15.57 -8.41 5.16
CA SER A 161 14.66 -9.47 5.58
C SER A 161 13.21 -8.97 5.57
N ILE A 162 12.24 -9.88 5.73
CA ILE A 162 10.83 -9.52 5.96
C ILE A 162 10.68 -8.55 7.15
N THR A 163 9.82 -7.55 6.98
CA THR A 163 9.62 -6.33 7.80
C THR A 163 10.85 -5.43 7.94
N GLY A 164 11.93 -5.70 7.20
CA GLY A 164 13.14 -4.89 7.20
C GLY A 164 12.99 -3.63 6.36
N ARG A 165 13.40 -2.49 6.92
CA ARG A 165 13.49 -1.19 6.25
C ARG A 165 14.84 -0.53 6.59
N THR A 166 15.49 0.09 5.61
CA THR A 166 16.74 0.83 5.82
C THR A 166 16.79 2.10 4.98
N TYR A 167 17.45 3.13 5.53
CA TYR A 167 17.52 4.48 5.00
C TYR A 167 18.96 4.79 4.55
N PHE A 168 19.12 5.47 3.42
CA PHE A 168 20.44 5.94 2.96
C PHE A 168 20.89 7.16 3.78
N THR A 169 22.11 7.13 4.32
CA THR A 169 22.62 8.13 5.26
C THR A 169 24.07 8.55 4.98
N SER A 170 24.46 9.74 5.46
CA SER A 170 25.84 10.25 5.34
C SER A 170 26.78 9.61 6.38
N SER A 171 26.23 9.27 7.55
CA SER A 171 26.86 8.57 8.66
C SER A 171 25.93 7.46 9.18
N CYS A 172 26.42 6.58 10.05
CA CYS A 172 25.54 5.75 10.87
C CYS A 172 25.85 6.03 12.34
N ALA A 173 24.80 6.27 13.13
CA ALA A 173 24.87 6.60 14.53
C ALA A 173 23.98 5.66 15.36
N SER A 174 24.11 5.70 16.69
CA SER A 174 23.22 4.99 17.60
C SER A 174 21.82 5.61 17.72
N SER A 175 21.61 6.81 17.19
CA SER A 175 20.34 7.55 17.23
C SER A 175 20.07 8.27 15.92
N TYR A 176 18.79 8.27 15.50
CA TYR A 176 18.34 9.02 14.32
C TYR A 176 18.40 10.53 14.56
N LYS A 177 18.98 11.25 13.60
CA LYS A 177 18.87 12.69 13.34
C LYS A 177 18.37 12.87 11.91
N SER A 178 17.63 13.94 11.61
CA SER A 178 17.09 14.11 10.26
C SER A 178 18.14 14.59 9.26
N GLU A 179 19.20 15.25 9.73
CA GLU A 179 20.32 15.74 8.92
C GLU A 179 21.27 14.62 8.44
N ASP A 180 21.27 13.46 9.13
CA ASP A 180 22.08 12.29 8.76
C ASP A 180 21.54 11.56 7.53
N PHE A 181 20.25 11.71 7.18
CA PHE A 181 19.68 11.11 5.97
C PHE A 181 20.21 11.77 4.70
N VAL A 182 20.47 10.97 3.67
CA VAL A 182 20.84 11.47 2.33
C VAL A 182 19.64 12.18 1.71
N ALA A 183 19.87 13.34 1.09
CA ALA A 183 18.86 14.08 0.32
C ALA A 183 19.27 14.14 -1.16
N LEU A 184 18.77 13.20 -1.97
CA LEU A 184 19.06 13.19 -3.41
C LEU A 184 18.17 14.21 -4.12
N ARG A 185 18.77 15.27 -4.67
CA ARG A 185 18.11 16.18 -5.61
C ARG A 185 18.00 15.50 -6.97
N LEU A 186 16.81 14.99 -7.27
CA LEU A 186 16.57 14.00 -8.31
C LEU A 186 16.08 14.58 -9.64
N LEU A 187 15.60 15.83 -9.67
CA LEU A 187 15.20 16.49 -10.92
C LEU A 187 16.37 16.58 -11.91
N GLY A 188 16.11 16.22 -13.17
CA GLY A 188 17.15 16.15 -14.21
C GLY A 188 18.16 15.02 -13.99
N LYS A 189 17.78 13.97 -13.23
CA LYS A 189 18.66 12.83 -12.92
C LYS A 189 18.03 11.48 -13.20
N ARG A 190 18.92 10.50 -13.31
CA ARG A 190 18.66 9.07 -13.34
C ARG A 190 19.23 8.42 -12.08
N PHE A 191 18.41 7.70 -11.34
CA PHE A 191 18.86 6.80 -10.27
C PHE A 191 18.70 5.36 -10.76
N SER A 192 19.74 4.52 -10.64
CA SER A 192 19.66 3.12 -11.09
C SER A 192 20.31 2.16 -10.10
N TYR A 193 19.83 0.91 -10.10
CA TYR A 193 20.30 -0.17 -9.23
C TYR A 193 19.95 -1.54 -9.85
N MET A 194 20.61 -2.59 -9.40
CA MET A 194 20.21 -3.97 -9.65
C MET A 194 19.23 -4.44 -8.57
N SER A 195 18.16 -5.14 -8.98
CA SER A 195 17.21 -5.81 -8.08
C SER A 195 17.18 -7.31 -8.35
N ASP A 196 17.04 -8.10 -7.28
CA ASP A 196 16.78 -9.54 -7.33
C ASP A 196 15.62 -9.87 -6.37
N VAL A 197 14.47 -10.12 -6.99
CA VAL A 197 13.22 -10.51 -6.34
C VAL A 197 12.90 -12.01 -6.51
N SER A 198 13.86 -12.83 -6.98
CA SER A 198 13.63 -14.24 -7.37
C SER A 198 13.13 -15.18 -6.25
N GLY A 199 13.15 -14.73 -5.00
CA GLY A 199 12.58 -15.43 -3.85
C GLY A 199 11.14 -15.02 -3.49
N THR A 200 10.46 -14.17 -4.26
CA THR A 200 9.16 -13.57 -3.89
C THR A 200 7.99 -14.11 -4.69
N GLY A 201 6.93 -14.54 -4.01
CA GLY A 201 5.63 -14.85 -4.61
C GLY A 201 4.61 -13.73 -4.40
N CYS A 202 3.33 -14.08 -4.61
CA CYS A 202 2.18 -13.27 -4.22
C CYS A 202 2.21 -12.93 -2.72
N GLY A 203 1.66 -11.77 -2.34
CA GLY A 203 1.59 -11.31 -0.95
C GLY A 203 2.93 -10.82 -0.39
N CYS A 204 3.93 -10.56 -1.24
CA CYS A 204 5.24 -10.03 -0.88
C CYS A 204 5.48 -8.71 -1.63
N ASN A 205 6.07 -7.70 -0.99
CA ASN A 205 6.49 -6.44 -1.63
C ASN A 205 7.95 -6.14 -1.29
N ALA A 206 8.81 -6.10 -2.31
CA ALA A 206 10.22 -5.74 -2.27
C ALA A 206 10.40 -4.35 -2.88
N ALA A 207 10.51 -3.34 -2.02
CA ALA A 207 10.31 -1.94 -2.39
C ALA A 207 11.61 -1.11 -2.40
N VAL A 208 11.69 -0.18 -3.35
CA VAL A 208 12.69 0.89 -3.40
C VAL A 208 11.99 2.19 -3.74
N TYR A 209 12.15 3.18 -2.87
CA TYR A 209 11.33 4.39 -2.86
C TYR A 209 12.10 5.57 -2.26
N PHE A 210 11.55 6.77 -2.41
CA PHE A 210 12.09 7.98 -1.79
C PHE A 210 11.01 8.71 -1.00
N THR A 211 11.33 9.18 0.21
CA THR A 211 10.44 10.06 1.00
C THR A 211 11.21 11.25 1.59
N SER A 212 10.48 12.21 2.16
CA SER A 212 11.03 13.54 2.53
C SER A 212 11.56 13.59 3.98
N MET A 213 12.49 12.68 4.34
CA MET A 213 13.00 12.53 5.72
C MET A 213 14.05 13.57 6.14
N HIS A 214 14.87 14.06 5.19
CA HIS A 214 15.99 14.94 5.52
C HIS A 214 15.52 16.31 6.03
N GLY A 215 16.06 16.76 7.16
CA GLY A 215 15.69 18.04 7.79
C GLY A 215 14.29 18.08 8.41
N ALA A 216 13.61 16.94 8.56
CA ALA A 216 12.36 16.86 9.32
C ALA A 216 12.59 17.25 10.80
N THR A 217 11.67 18.05 11.36
CA THR A 217 11.75 18.58 12.73
C THR A 217 11.33 17.55 13.78
N ASP A 218 10.25 16.84 13.50
CA ASP A 218 9.52 16.02 14.46
C ASP A 218 9.72 14.52 14.21
N LYS A 219 9.84 13.75 15.29
CA LYS A 219 9.99 12.30 15.19
C LYS A 219 8.66 11.60 14.97
N SER A 220 8.72 10.54 14.17
CA SER A 220 7.61 9.64 13.90
C SER A 220 7.22 8.84 15.16
N LYS A 221 6.06 8.18 15.13
CA LYS A 221 5.66 7.16 16.11
C LYS A 221 6.53 5.89 16.04
N CYS A 222 7.44 5.80 15.07
CA CYS A 222 8.52 4.80 14.98
C CYS A 222 9.85 5.33 15.55
N HIS A 223 9.85 6.48 16.25
CA HIS A 223 10.98 7.09 16.97
C HIS A 223 12.21 7.46 16.11
N ASP A 224 12.07 7.41 14.80
CA ASP A 224 12.95 7.95 13.77
C ASP A 224 12.30 9.19 13.11
N TYR A 225 12.72 9.57 11.91
CA TYR A 225 12.08 10.63 11.11
C TYR A 225 11.41 10.07 9.85
N TYR A 226 11.01 8.79 9.87
CA TYR A 226 10.34 8.18 8.74
C TYR A 226 8.92 8.72 8.55
N CYS A 227 8.63 9.03 7.30
CA CYS A 227 7.35 9.50 6.82
C CYS A 227 7.09 8.88 5.44
N ASP A 228 5.81 8.72 5.11
CA ASP A 228 5.30 8.22 3.83
C ASP A 228 3.98 8.95 3.50
N ALA A 229 3.34 8.65 2.38
CA ALA A 229 2.01 9.16 2.11
C ALA A 229 0.94 8.42 2.92
N SER A 230 1.19 7.13 3.23
CA SER A 230 0.28 6.21 3.93
C SER A 230 0.14 6.43 5.44
N ASN A 231 0.94 7.32 6.05
CA ASN A 231 0.95 7.65 7.47
C ASN A 231 1.38 6.49 8.41
N VAL A 232 2.18 5.53 7.92
CA VAL A 232 2.45 4.26 8.63
C VAL A 232 3.08 4.48 10.00
N CYS A 233 4.04 5.40 10.09
CA CYS A 233 4.66 5.80 11.36
C CYS A 233 4.08 7.10 11.93
N GLY A 234 2.87 7.52 11.55
CA GLY A 234 2.20 8.69 12.12
C GLY A 234 2.73 10.06 11.65
N ALA A 235 3.46 10.10 10.53
CA ALA A 235 3.89 11.34 9.88
C ALA A 235 3.72 11.23 8.35
N ASN A 236 2.97 12.15 7.73
CA ASN A 236 2.79 12.17 6.27
C ASN A 236 3.85 13.05 5.58
N CYS A 237 4.38 12.60 4.44
CA CYS A 237 5.16 13.42 3.52
C CYS A 237 4.96 13.01 2.06
N ALA A 238 5.59 13.72 1.11
CA ALA A 238 5.58 13.33 -0.30
C ALA A 238 6.55 12.15 -0.53
N GLU A 239 6.14 11.24 -1.41
CA GLU A 239 6.68 9.89 -1.59
C GLU A 239 6.68 9.50 -3.07
N VAL A 240 7.71 8.74 -3.45
CA VAL A 240 8.04 8.39 -4.84
C VAL A 240 8.49 6.93 -4.89
N ASP A 241 7.58 6.05 -5.26
CA ASP A 241 7.80 4.60 -5.30
C ASP A 241 8.28 4.20 -6.69
N VAL A 242 9.58 3.89 -6.78
CA VAL A 242 10.24 3.46 -8.03
C VAL A 242 9.91 2.01 -8.34
N GLN A 243 9.80 1.22 -7.28
CA GLN A 243 9.56 -0.21 -7.30
C GLN A 243 8.74 -0.58 -6.08
N GLU A 244 7.60 -1.20 -6.32
CA GLU A 244 6.89 -2.07 -5.39
C GLU A 244 6.61 -3.38 -6.14
N ALA A 245 7.32 -4.45 -5.80
CA ALA A 245 7.41 -5.59 -6.70
C ALA A 245 7.59 -6.94 -6.01
N ASN A 246 7.23 -7.98 -6.75
CA ASN A 246 7.62 -9.36 -6.52
C ASN A 246 7.88 -10.05 -7.88
N MET A 247 8.05 -11.38 -7.93
CA MET A 247 8.29 -12.05 -9.21
C MET A 247 7.15 -11.92 -10.22
N VAL A 248 5.92 -11.61 -9.79
CA VAL A 248 4.73 -11.66 -10.66
C VAL A 248 4.03 -10.31 -10.84
N ALA A 249 4.35 -9.30 -10.03
CA ALA A 249 3.84 -7.93 -10.15
C ALA A 249 4.95 -6.88 -9.97
N TYR A 250 4.74 -5.69 -10.52
CA TYR A 250 5.61 -4.53 -10.39
C TYR A 250 4.76 -3.26 -10.48
N ARG A 251 4.84 -2.39 -9.47
CA ARG A 251 4.23 -1.06 -9.46
C ARG A 251 5.28 0.03 -9.26
N ALA A 252 4.94 1.21 -9.76
CA ALA A 252 5.66 2.46 -9.53
C ALA A 252 4.63 3.60 -9.46
N THR A 253 4.74 4.43 -8.43
CA THR A 253 3.66 5.34 -8.01
C THR A 253 4.24 6.66 -7.51
N LEU A 254 3.50 7.75 -7.72
CA LEU A 254 3.78 9.08 -7.17
C LEU A 254 2.70 9.43 -6.16
N HIS A 255 3.10 9.75 -4.94
CA HIS A 255 2.20 10.11 -3.85
C HIS A 255 2.54 11.50 -3.28
N GLY A 256 1.62 12.46 -3.45
CA GLY A 256 1.66 13.68 -2.66
C GLY A 256 1.34 13.38 -1.19
N LYS A 257 1.73 14.27 -0.28
CA LYS A 257 1.54 14.12 1.18
C LYS A 257 0.09 13.74 1.52
N GLY A 258 -0.11 12.53 2.05
CA GLY A 258 -1.43 12.01 2.45
C GLY A 258 -2.32 11.50 1.32
N ASP A 259 -1.85 11.43 0.08
CA ASP A 259 -2.55 10.72 -0.99
C ASP A 259 -2.16 9.24 -0.95
N ILE A 260 -2.89 8.45 -0.16
CA ILE A 260 -2.65 7.00 0.03
C ILE A 260 -2.80 6.22 -1.28
N VAL A 261 -3.54 6.75 -2.26
CA VAL A 261 -3.74 6.10 -3.56
C VAL A 261 -2.68 6.55 -4.55
N GLY A 262 -2.40 7.86 -4.64
CA GLY A 262 -1.42 8.40 -5.58
C GLY A 262 -1.80 8.21 -7.05
N ASN A 263 -0.81 8.32 -7.94
CA ASN A 263 -0.93 8.01 -9.36
C ASN A 263 0.20 7.07 -9.77
N GLY A 264 -0.11 5.94 -10.41
CA GLY A 264 0.90 4.91 -10.70
C GLY A 264 0.53 3.94 -11.81
N THR A 265 1.51 3.16 -12.23
CA THR A 265 1.37 2.21 -13.35
C THR A 265 2.29 0.98 -13.16
N GLY A 266 2.43 0.10 -14.15
CA GLY A 266 3.20 -1.14 -14.09
C GLY A 266 2.40 -2.39 -14.50
N TYR A 267 2.42 -3.46 -13.70
CA TYR A 267 1.71 -4.71 -13.94
C TYR A 267 1.31 -5.41 -12.63
N GLY A 268 0.12 -6.02 -12.61
CA GLY A 268 -0.51 -6.61 -11.42
C GLY A 268 -1.35 -5.59 -10.64
N GLY A 269 -2.24 -6.05 -9.77
CA GLY A 269 -3.05 -5.16 -8.94
C GLY A 269 -4.16 -4.41 -9.69
N TRP A 270 -4.91 -3.54 -8.99
CA TRP A 270 -6.17 -2.97 -9.49
C TRP A 270 -6.16 -1.48 -9.84
N ALA A 271 -7.16 -1.07 -10.63
CA ALA A 271 -7.47 0.34 -10.88
C ALA A 271 -7.60 1.16 -9.56
N PRO A 272 -7.09 2.40 -9.50
CA PRO A 272 -6.81 3.28 -10.64
C PRO A 272 -5.49 3.03 -11.39
N HIS A 273 -4.56 2.27 -10.82
CA HIS A 273 -3.22 2.09 -11.38
C HIS A 273 -3.25 1.32 -12.72
N GLN A 274 -2.78 1.96 -13.79
CA GLN A 274 -2.87 1.39 -15.13
C GLN A 274 -1.90 0.21 -15.28
N SER A 275 -2.37 -0.94 -15.76
CA SER A 275 -1.50 -2.07 -16.14
C SER A 275 -1.07 -1.89 -17.60
N VAL A 276 0.23 -1.70 -17.83
CA VAL A 276 0.83 -1.37 -19.13
C VAL A 276 1.76 -2.45 -19.69
N TRP A 277 2.06 -3.48 -18.90
CA TRP A 277 2.76 -4.70 -19.34
C TRP A 277 1.89 -5.94 -19.08
N THR A 278 2.31 -7.08 -19.61
CA THR A 278 1.62 -8.37 -19.46
C THR A 278 2.46 -9.42 -18.72
N LYS A 279 1.80 -10.51 -18.27
CA LYS A 279 2.48 -11.72 -17.72
C LYS A 279 3.52 -12.32 -18.68
N GLY A 280 3.31 -12.14 -19.99
CA GLY A 280 4.24 -12.60 -21.03
C GLY A 280 5.51 -11.76 -21.13
N GLU A 281 5.57 -10.60 -20.49
CA GLU A 281 6.68 -9.65 -20.58
C GLU A 281 7.44 -9.54 -19.26
N TYR A 282 6.72 -9.34 -18.14
CA TYR A 282 7.24 -9.36 -16.78
C TYR A 282 6.70 -10.58 -16.03
N GLY A 283 7.59 -11.42 -15.52
CA GLY A 283 7.19 -12.58 -14.72
C GLY A 283 8.29 -13.62 -14.56
N PRO A 284 8.02 -14.74 -13.86
CA PRO A 284 8.97 -15.84 -13.67
C PRO A 284 9.51 -16.39 -14.99
N ASP A 285 8.72 -16.30 -16.06
CA ASP A 285 9.01 -16.67 -17.46
C ASP A 285 8.85 -15.50 -18.45
N GLY A 286 8.98 -14.26 -17.98
CA GLY A 286 8.80 -13.05 -18.79
C GLY A 286 9.76 -12.96 -19.99
N SER A 287 9.20 -12.68 -21.18
CA SER A 287 9.96 -12.55 -22.43
C SER A 287 10.83 -11.30 -22.49
N ARG A 288 10.58 -10.30 -21.64
CA ARG A 288 11.41 -9.10 -21.48
C ARG A 288 12.22 -9.15 -20.19
N ILE A 289 11.53 -9.31 -19.05
CA ILE A 289 12.12 -9.35 -17.70
C ILE A 289 11.72 -10.68 -17.06
N LYS A 290 12.69 -11.61 -16.99
CA LYS A 290 12.54 -12.91 -16.33
C LYS A 290 12.93 -12.77 -14.86
N THR A 291 11.95 -12.66 -13.97
CA THR A 291 12.13 -12.28 -12.56
C THR A 291 12.76 -13.37 -11.67
N THR A 292 12.92 -14.58 -12.20
CA THR A 292 13.78 -15.63 -11.62
C THR A 292 15.28 -15.35 -11.77
N LYS A 293 15.65 -14.22 -12.41
CA LYS A 293 17.00 -13.65 -12.46
C LYS A 293 16.97 -12.17 -12.04
N PRO A 294 18.11 -11.61 -11.60
CA PRO A 294 18.25 -10.18 -11.40
C PRO A 294 18.00 -9.34 -12.66
N TYR A 295 17.57 -8.10 -12.48
CA TYR A 295 17.44 -7.09 -13.54
C TYR A 295 17.88 -5.71 -13.02
N ARG A 296 18.24 -4.79 -13.92
CA ARG A 296 18.46 -3.39 -13.57
C ARG A 296 17.13 -2.65 -13.57
N VAL A 297 16.96 -1.78 -12.59
CA VAL A 297 15.96 -0.70 -12.58
C VAL A 297 16.70 0.61 -12.77
N SER A 298 16.16 1.48 -13.63
CA SER A 298 16.56 2.87 -13.77
C SER A 298 15.31 3.74 -13.70
N VAL A 299 15.28 4.70 -12.78
CA VAL A 299 14.26 5.75 -12.74
C VAL A 299 14.85 7.09 -13.18
N GLU A 300 14.11 7.82 -13.97
CA GLU A 300 14.47 9.11 -14.55
C GLU A 300 13.41 10.16 -14.22
N PHE A 301 13.86 11.37 -13.88
CA PHE A 301 13.01 12.49 -13.52
C PHE A 301 13.23 13.68 -14.48
N PRO A 302 12.88 13.54 -15.77
CA PRO A 302 13.02 14.60 -16.77
C PRO A 302 12.21 15.84 -16.41
N THR A 303 12.74 17.02 -16.73
CA THR A 303 12.13 18.32 -16.42
C THR A 303 11.67 19.09 -17.65
N THR A 304 10.71 19.99 -17.45
CA THR A 304 10.41 21.10 -18.37
C THR A 304 11.59 22.09 -18.43
N PRO A 305 11.63 23.01 -19.41
CA PRO A 305 12.62 24.09 -19.44
C PRO A 305 12.65 24.94 -18.16
N ASP A 306 11.50 25.10 -17.49
CA ASP A 306 11.35 25.82 -16.21
C ASP A 306 11.81 25.02 -14.99
N GLY A 307 12.34 23.80 -15.18
CA GLY A 307 12.86 22.95 -14.11
C GLY A 307 11.79 22.20 -13.30
N HIS A 308 10.57 22.05 -13.82
CA HIS A 308 9.51 21.26 -13.17
C HIS A 308 9.48 19.82 -13.67
N LEU A 309 9.11 18.86 -12.82
CA LEU A 309 9.00 17.45 -13.20
C LEU A 309 7.97 17.23 -14.33
N THR A 310 8.39 16.58 -15.42
CA THR A 310 7.51 16.20 -16.54
C THR A 310 6.82 14.86 -16.27
N ALA A 311 7.57 13.86 -15.81
CA ALA A 311 7.11 12.52 -15.45
C ALA A 311 8.16 11.83 -14.56
N MET A 312 7.76 10.78 -13.84
CA MET A 312 8.69 9.74 -13.38
C MET A 312 8.70 8.61 -14.41
N THR A 313 9.83 8.38 -15.07
CA THR A 313 9.98 7.29 -16.06
C THR A 313 10.80 6.17 -15.45
N VAL A 314 10.30 4.93 -15.45
CA VAL A 314 11.05 3.76 -14.94
C VAL A 314 11.30 2.80 -16.09
N THR A 315 12.55 2.36 -16.25
CA THR A 315 12.96 1.33 -17.21
C THR A 315 13.61 0.15 -16.49
N LEU A 316 13.10 -1.04 -16.75
CA LEU A 316 13.69 -2.33 -16.40
C LEU A 316 14.56 -2.80 -17.55
N LEU A 317 15.74 -3.37 -17.26
CA LEU A 317 16.68 -3.90 -18.26
C LEU A 317 17.29 -5.23 -17.80
N GLN A 318 17.17 -6.26 -18.64
CA GLN A 318 17.76 -7.58 -18.43
C GLN A 318 18.24 -8.17 -19.76
N GLU A 319 19.52 -8.57 -19.85
CA GLU A 319 20.07 -9.27 -21.03
C GLU A 319 19.79 -8.56 -22.37
N GLY A 320 19.90 -7.23 -22.40
CA GLY A 320 19.63 -6.38 -23.57
C GLY A 320 18.15 -6.16 -23.91
N ARG A 321 17.22 -6.74 -23.12
CA ARG A 321 15.76 -6.60 -23.26
C ARG A 321 15.23 -5.66 -22.19
N SER A 322 14.28 -4.79 -22.53
CA SER A 322 13.72 -3.81 -21.61
C SER A 322 12.20 -3.83 -21.51
N LEU A 323 11.71 -3.23 -20.43
CA LEU A 323 10.35 -2.74 -20.26
C LEU A 323 10.42 -1.33 -19.68
N SER A 324 9.51 -0.44 -20.09
CA SER A 324 9.45 0.93 -19.58
C SER A 324 8.02 1.31 -19.24
N LEU A 325 7.88 2.17 -18.22
CA LEU A 325 6.64 2.81 -17.81
C LEU A 325 6.89 4.28 -17.51
N ALA A 326 5.84 5.10 -17.47
CA ALA A 326 5.94 6.50 -17.06
C ALA A 326 4.70 6.92 -16.25
N VAL A 327 4.95 7.58 -15.12
CA VAL A 327 3.93 8.25 -14.31
C VAL A 327 3.98 9.75 -14.61
N GLY A 328 2.99 10.22 -15.35
CA GLY A 328 2.78 11.64 -15.66
C GLY A 328 1.32 12.05 -15.45
N GLY A 329 0.99 13.32 -15.66
CA GLY A 329 -0.38 13.84 -15.58
C GLY A 329 -1.01 13.84 -14.18
N TYR A 330 -0.23 13.61 -13.12
CA TYR A 330 -0.73 13.59 -11.74
C TYR A 330 -1.13 15.00 -11.27
N SER A 331 -2.28 15.13 -10.60
CA SER A 331 -2.77 16.42 -10.10
C SER A 331 -1.81 17.09 -9.10
N ARG A 332 -0.98 16.31 -8.41
CA ARG A 332 0.02 16.80 -7.43
C ARG A 332 1.46 16.83 -7.96
N MET A 333 1.69 16.79 -9.29
CA MET A 333 3.05 16.87 -9.88
C MET A 333 3.89 18.04 -9.37
N GLN A 334 3.28 19.21 -9.11
CA GLN A 334 4.02 20.38 -8.58
C GLN A 334 4.56 20.13 -7.16
N GLU A 335 3.91 19.31 -6.36
CA GLU A 335 4.34 18.93 -5.01
C GLU A 335 5.49 17.93 -5.06
N ILE A 336 5.35 16.88 -5.88
CA ILE A 336 6.43 15.92 -6.17
C ILE A 336 7.67 16.65 -6.71
N SER A 337 7.48 17.59 -7.63
CA SER A 337 8.57 18.41 -8.18
C SER A 337 9.27 19.27 -7.12
N LYS A 338 8.56 19.74 -6.08
CA LYS A 338 9.17 20.46 -4.95
C LYS A 338 9.99 19.52 -4.06
N ALA A 339 9.48 18.32 -3.77
CA ALA A 339 10.18 17.31 -2.97
C ALA A 339 11.48 16.84 -3.66
N LEU A 340 11.40 16.45 -4.95
CA LEU A 340 12.57 16.04 -5.75
C LEU A 340 13.60 17.16 -5.95
N HIS A 341 13.18 18.43 -5.91
CA HIS A 341 14.09 19.58 -5.97
C HIS A 341 14.84 19.82 -4.65
N ALA A 342 14.12 19.80 -3.52
CA ALA A 342 14.73 19.94 -2.20
C ALA A 342 15.74 18.80 -1.92
N GLY A 343 15.29 17.58 -2.22
CA GLY A 343 16.04 16.34 -2.13
C GLY A 343 15.31 15.31 -1.28
N MET A 344 15.23 14.07 -1.75
CA MET A 344 14.50 12.99 -1.08
C MET A 344 15.43 11.87 -0.64
N THR A 345 15.07 11.16 0.44
CA THR A 345 15.88 10.10 1.04
C THR A 345 15.57 8.76 0.41
N PRO A 346 16.56 8.05 -0.17
CA PRO A 346 16.37 6.69 -0.67
C PRO A 346 16.14 5.71 0.47
N ILE A 347 15.13 4.85 0.30
CA ILE A 347 14.70 3.84 1.26
C ILE A 347 14.57 2.50 0.53
N ILE A 348 14.97 1.43 1.22
CA ILE A 348 14.75 0.05 0.78
C ILE A 348 13.96 -0.66 1.87
N SER A 349 12.90 -1.38 1.49
CA SER A 349 12.16 -2.24 2.42
C SER A 349 11.75 -3.57 1.78
N TYR A 350 11.44 -4.56 2.63
CA TYR A 350 10.87 -5.82 2.19
C TYR A 350 9.85 -6.32 3.22
N TRP A 351 8.60 -6.51 2.78
CA TRP A 351 7.49 -6.85 3.65
C TRP A 351 6.50 -7.79 2.97
N LYS A 352 5.51 -8.26 3.73
CA LYS A 352 4.48 -9.17 3.25
C LYS A 352 3.14 -8.91 3.93
N ALA A 353 2.07 -9.22 3.22
CA ALA A 353 0.71 -9.20 3.75
C ALA A 353 -0.09 -10.40 3.21
N LYS A 354 -1.23 -10.70 3.84
CA LYS A 354 -2.23 -11.64 3.31
C LYS A 354 -3.04 -11.01 2.18
N ASP A 355 -3.26 -9.70 2.25
CA ASP A 355 -3.89 -8.91 1.20
C ASP A 355 -2.91 -7.85 0.69
N LEU A 356 -2.47 -8.05 -0.55
CA LEU A 356 -1.68 -7.12 -1.36
C LEU A 356 -2.35 -6.91 -2.72
N THR A 357 -3.68 -7.08 -2.78
CA THR A 357 -4.48 -7.08 -4.02
C THR A 357 -4.37 -5.80 -4.83
N TRP A 358 -4.03 -4.67 -4.22
CA TRP A 358 -3.77 -3.40 -4.89
C TRP A 358 -2.47 -3.43 -5.71
N MET A 359 -1.49 -4.26 -5.33
CA MET A 359 -0.18 -4.42 -5.99
C MET A 359 -0.12 -5.62 -6.93
N ASP A 360 -0.53 -6.82 -6.46
CA ASP A 360 -0.37 -8.09 -7.18
C ASP A 360 -1.68 -8.86 -7.44
N GLY A 361 -2.80 -8.35 -6.96
CA GLY A 361 -4.12 -8.94 -7.18
C GLY A 361 -4.62 -8.84 -8.63
N LYS A 362 -5.86 -9.28 -8.82
CA LYS A 362 -6.63 -9.09 -10.05
C LYS A 362 -7.14 -7.66 -10.14
N ASP A 363 -7.03 -7.05 -11.32
CA ASP A 363 -7.70 -5.79 -11.58
C ASP A 363 -9.23 -5.95 -11.49
N ARG A 364 -9.88 -4.98 -10.85
CA ARG A 364 -11.33 -5.00 -10.57
C ARG A 364 -12.20 -4.85 -11.81
N LYS A 365 -11.69 -4.28 -12.91
CA LYS A 365 -12.48 -4.07 -14.15
C LYS A 365 -12.39 -5.26 -15.10
N SER A 366 -11.21 -5.84 -15.25
CA SER A 366 -10.92 -6.95 -16.16
C SER A 366 -11.02 -8.33 -15.50
N GLY A 367 -10.90 -8.41 -14.17
CA GLY A 367 -10.74 -9.67 -13.45
C GLY A 367 -9.37 -10.34 -13.63
N VAL A 368 -8.43 -9.69 -14.32
CA VAL A 368 -7.12 -10.25 -14.70
C VAL A 368 -6.03 -9.70 -13.79
N GLY A 369 -5.16 -10.59 -13.30
CA GLY A 369 -3.95 -10.26 -12.57
C GLY A 369 -3.16 -11.50 -12.20
N PRO A 370 -1.96 -11.36 -11.62
CA PRO A 370 -1.06 -12.48 -11.37
C PRO A 370 -1.49 -13.36 -10.19
N CYS A 371 -2.11 -12.80 -9.15
CA CYS A 371 -2.41 -13.51 -7.90
C CYS A 371 -3.91 -13.71 -7.62
N ASP A 372 -4.26 -14.83 -6.97
CA ASP A 372 -5.61 -15.10 -6.44
C ASP A 372 -5.54 -15.37 -4.94
N LEU A 373 -5.73 -14.31 -4.13
CA LEU A 373 -5.51 -14.35 -2.69
C LEU A 373 -6.58 -15.14 -1.91
N LYS A 374 -7.51 -15.82 -2.60
CA LYS A 374 -8.45 -16.77 -2.00
C LYS A 374 -7.84 -18.14 -1.64
N GLY A 375 -6.59 -18.41 -2.03
CA GLY A 375 -5.94 -19.70 -1.71
C GLY A 375 -4.42 -19.70 -1.56
N GLU A 376 -3.70 -18.71 -2.11
CA GLU A 376 -2.23 -18.69 -2.05
C GLU A 376 -1.69 -17.89 -0.85
N GLY A 377 -1.21 -18.59 0.17
CA GLY A 377 -0.47 -17.97 1.28
C GLY A 377 0.90 -17.45 0.82
N SER A 378 1.31 -16.29 1.36
CA SER A 378 2.42 -15.48 0.82
C SER A 378 3.78 -16.21 0.86
N LYS A 379 4.24 -16.70 -0.29
CA LYS A 379 5.52 -17.42 -0.47
C LYS A 379 6.68 -16.42 -0.59
N CYS A 380 7.01 -15.77 0.52
CA CYS A 380 8.08 -14.80 0.61
C CYS A 380 9.34 -15.45 1.17
N GLY A 381 10.39 -15.55 0.35
CA GLY A 381 11.72 -16.00 0.77
C GLY A 381 12.35 -15.04 1.79
N GLU A 382 13.38 -15.52 2.50
CA GLU A 382 13.96 -14.85 3.67
C GLU A 382 14.43 -13.40 3.40
N HIS A 383 15.08 -13.17 2.24
CA HIS A 383 15.59 -11.86 1.81
C HIS A 383 15.37 -11.64 0.30
N VAL A 384 15.26 -10.38 -0.10
CA VAL A 384 15.55 -9.92 -1.48
C VAL A 384 16.92 -9.25 -1.55
N LYS A 385 17.35 -8.79 -2.73
CA LYS A 385 18.69 -8.17 -2.89
C LYS A 385 18.67 -6.92 -3.77
N PHE A 386 19.44 -5.90 -3.39
CA PHE A 386 19.63 -4.66 -4.16
C PHE A 386 21.11 -4.20 -4.13
N TRP A 387 21.68 -3.80 -5.28
CA TRP A 387 23.10 -3.41 -5.38
C TRP A 387 23.42 -2.53 -6.61
N ASP A 388 24.70 -2.14 -6.78
CA ASP A 388 25.19 -1.35 -7.93
C ASP A 388 24.42 -0.04 -8.14
N PHE A 389 24.23 0.71 -7.05
CA PHE A 389 23.47 1.96 -7.02
C PHE A 389 24.24 3.11 -7.69
N LYS A 390 23.54 3.88 -8.54
CA LYS A 390 24.11 4.99 -9.32
C LYS A 390 23.16 6.17 -9.35
N LEU A 391 23.71 7.38 -9.30
CA LEU A 391 23.04 8.65 -9.55
C LEU A 391 23.77 9.35 -10.69
N GLU A 392 23.07 9.58 -11.79
CA GLU A 392 23.60 10.15 -13.03
C GLU A 392 22.75 11.36 -13.41
N THR A 393 23.33 12.36 -14.10
CA THR A 393 22.54 13.42 -14.74
C THR A 393 21.98 12.88 -16.07
N LEU A 394 20.81 13.39 -16.50
CA LEU A 394 20.21 13.09 -17.80
C LEU A 394 20.93 13.82 -18.95
#